data_AF-A0A0B1RZT4-F1
#
_entry.id   AF-A0A0B1RZT4-F1
#
_cell.length_a   1.000
_cell.length_b   1.000
_cell.length_c   1.000
_cell.angle_alpha   90.00
_cell.angle_beta   90.00
_cell.angle_gamma   90.00
#
_symmetry.space_group_name_H-M   'P 1'
#
loop_
_entity.id
_entity.type
_entity.pdbx_description
1 polymer ?
#
loop_
_entity_poly.entity_id
_entity_poly.type
_entity_poly.pdbx_seq_one_letter_code
_entity_poly.pdbx_strand_id
1 'polypeptide(L)'
;SLSNLEDADGEWSVAHTIPIAKLPYNETKPTYVMMEFPDSGSVTGTFAATLKFNVKDVDPTTGEPESDDTYEDSYVLEELELTVGDLVAPIVKQNFAASWEAMDGVKTVDETFTLTTVTTLAEAIKKVAELLGMAPCERSDRVPEGKTQHSTMLAGVFRGGFEVLARLNVAIDPVDKSVNMNILVR
;
A
#
# COMPACT_ATOMS: atom_id res chain seq x y z
N SER A 1 24.79 1.51 -8.67
CA SER A 1 24.03 0.36 -8.18
C SER A 1 22.67 0.33 -8.85
N LEU A 2 22.19 -0.86 -9.18
CA LEU A 2 20.94 -1.16 -9.83
C LEU A 2 20.07 -1.91 -8.83
N SER A 3 18.94 -1.36 -8.42
CA SER A 3 17.91 -2.11 -7.70
C SER A 3 17.10 -2.88 -8.74
N ASN A 4 17.27 -4.20 -8.80
CA ASN A 4 16.39 -5.07 -9.58
C ASN A 4 15.14 -5.35 -8.74
N LEU A 5 13.96 -5.11 -9.31
CA LEU A 5 12.68 -5.53 -8.75
C LEU A 5 12.14 -6.62 -9.67
N GLU A 6 12.00 -7.81 -9.14
CA GLU A 6 11.48 -8.97 -9.87
C GLU A 6 10.09 -9.29 -9.34
N ASP A 7 9.11 -9.25 -10.24
CA ASP A 7 7.74 -9.70 -9.97
C ASP A 7 7.66 -11.21 -10.15
N ALA A 8 7.18 -11.91 -9.12
CA ALA A 8 7.05 -13.36 -9.15
C ALA A 8 6.01 -13.85 -10.19
N ASP A 9 4.97 -13.05 -10.43
CA ASP A 9 3.88 -13.38 -11.36
C ASP A 9 4.18 -12.94 -12.79
N GLY A 10 5.21 -12.10 -12.97
CA GLY A 10 5.69 -11.62 -14.27
C GLY A 10 4.71 -10.70 -15.02
N GLU A 11 3.74 -10.12 -14.32
CA GLU A 11 2.81 -9.13 -14.89
C GLU A 11 3.45 -7.75 -14.95
N TRP A 12 4.21 -7.39 -13.92
CA TRP A 12 4.84 -6.07 -13.82
C TRP A 12 6.17 -6.02 -14.55
N SER A 13 6.44 -4.87 -15.18
CA SER A 13 7.69 -4.66 -15.91
C SER A 13 8.42 -3.39 -15.44
N VAL A 14 9.75 -3.48 -15.36
CA VAL A 14 10.61 -2.33 -15.10
C VAL A 14 10.80 -1.54 -16.39
N ALA A 15 10.29 -0.32 -16.42
CA ALA A 15 10.42 0.58 -17.56
C ALA A 15 11.71 1.40 -17.51
N HIS A 16 12.14 1.80 -16.32
CA HIS A 16 13.37 2.59 -16.16
C HIS A 16 14.01 2.41 -14.79
N THR A 17 15.33 2.55 -14.74
CA THR A 17 16.09 2.59 -13.49
C THR A 17 17.04 3.77 -13.52
N ILE A 18 17.05 4.57 -12.46
CA ILE A 18 18.01 5.66 -12.26
C ILE A 18 19.06 5.16 -11.28
N PRO A 19 20.22 4.67 -11.75
CA PRO A 19 21.24 4.08 -10.89
C PRO A 19 22.08 5.14 -10.18
N ILE A 20 22.72 4.72 -9.09
CA ILE A 20 23.77 5.53 -8.46
C ILE A 20 25.09 5.30 -9.19
N ALA A 21 25.68 6.37 -9.74
CA ALA A 21 26.95 6.31 -10.46
C ALA A 21 28.14 5.96 -9.56
N LYS A 22 28.20 6.50 -8.33
CA LYS A 22 29.23 6.22 -7.32
C LYS A 22 28.66 6.40 -5.93
N LEU A 23 28.88 5.42 -5.04
CA LEU A 23 28.50 5.47 -3.63
C LEU A 23 29.74 5.30 -2.75
N PRO A 24 30.43 6.39 -2.39
CA PRO A 24 31.56 6.36 -1.46
C PRO A 24 31.16 5.89 -0.07
N TYR A 25 32.17 5.48 0.72
CA TYR A 25 31.97 5.11 2.11
C TYR A 25 31.28 6.23 2.89
N ASN A 26 30.30 5.85 3.70
CA ASN A 26 29.52 6.75 4.57
C ASN A 26 28.74 7.86 3.84
N GLU A 27 28.51 7.72 2.53
CA GLU A 27 27.56 8.55 1.78
C GLU A 27 26.22 7.84 1.59
N THR A 28 25.14 8.61 1.50
CA THR A 28 23.81 8.11 1.12
C THR A 28 23.39 8.76 -0.18
N LYS A 29 22.96 7.95 -1.16
CA LYS A 29 22.43 8.43 -2.45
C LYS A 29 21.16 7.66 -2.81
N PRO A 30 20.19 8.32 -3.44
CA PRO A 30 18.99 7.65 -3.90
C PRO A 30 19.22 6.93 -5.24
N THR A 31 18.50 5.83 -5.44
CA THR A 31 18.29 5.14 -6.72
C THR A 31 16.78 5.00 -6.91
N TYR A 32 16.32 4.93 -8.15
CA TYR A 32 14.89 4.82 -8.46
C TYR A 32 14.64 3.71 -9.46
N VAL A 33 13.54 2.99 -9.27
CA VAL A 33 13.00 2.03 -10.25
C VAL A 33 11.60 2.51 -10.60
N MET A 34 11.34 2.62 -11.90
CA MET A 34 10.03 2.94 -12.45
C MET A 34 9.45 1.68 -13.06
N MET A 35 8.26 1.31 -12.60
CA MET A 35 7.51 0.15 -13.08
C MET A 35 6.24 0.61 -13.75
N GLU A 36 5.85 -0.09 -14.80
CA GLU A 36 4.58 0.13 -15.49
C GLU A 36 3.49 -0.75 -14.87
N PHE A 37 2.30 -0.17 -14.70
CA PHE A 37 1.13 -0.96 -14.32
C PHE A 37 0.80 -1.95 -15.45
N PRO A 38 0.50 -3.21 -15.12
CA PRO A 38 0.23 -4.22 -16.13
C PRO A 38 -1.10 -3.98 -16.87
N ASP A 39 -1.15 -4.42 -18.13
CA ASP A 39 -2.38 -4.38 -18.95
C ASP A 39 -3.51 -5.27 -18.38
N SER A 40 -3.18 -6.22 -17.51
CA SER A 40 -4.14 -7.04 -16.75
C SER A 40 -5.07 -6.19 -15.87
N GLY A 41 -4.64 -4.96 -15.55
CA GLY A 41 -5.31 -4.10 -14.58
C GLY A 41 -4.97 -4.42 -13.14
N SER A 42 -3.97 -5.29 -12.89
CA SER A 42 -3.48 -5.53 -11.53
C SER A 42 -2.96 -4.23 -10.90
N VAL A 43 -3.22 -4.11 -9.60
CA VAL A 43 -2.97 -2.92 -8.79
C VAL A 43 -2.20 -3.25 -7.51
N THR A 44 -1.83 -4.52 -7.35
CA THR A 44 -1.04 -5.04 -6.23
C THR A 44 0.09 -5.90 -6.76
N GLY A 45 1.16 -6.08 -5.98
CA GLY A 45 2.27 -6.94 -6.36
C GLY A 45 3.26 -7.13 -5.23
N THR A 46 4.00 -8.24 -5.29
CA THR A 46 5.11 -8.52 -4.37
C THR A 46 6.37 -8.68 -5.20
N PHE A 47 7.39 -7.90 -4.87
CA PHE A 47 8.61 -7.80 -5.67
C PHE A 47 9.81 -8.23 -4.85
N ALA A 48 10.54 -9.22 -5.36
CA ALA A 48 11.86 -9.54 -4.84
C ALA A 48 12.82 -8.41 -5.20
N ALA A 49 13.44 -7.80 -4.20
CA ALA A 49 14.34 -6.66 -4.38
C ALA A 49 15.80 -7.10 -4.19
N THR A 50 16.65 -6.80 -5.17
CA THR A 50 18.09 -7.07 -5.09
C THR A 50 18.89 -5.85 -5.53
N LEU A 51 19.82 -5.41 -4.69
CA LEU A 51 20.80 -4.40 -5.04
C LEU A 51 21.96 -5.06 -5.80
N LYS A 52 22.17 -4.70 -7.06
CA LYS A 52 23.30 -5.13 -7.89
C LYS A 52 24.29 -3.97 -8.03
N PHE A 53 25.58 -4.20 -7.84
CA PHE A 53 26.57 -3.12 -7.90
C PHE A 53 27.95 -3.65 -8.31
N ASN A 54 28.80 -2.73 -8.76
CA ASN A 54 30.21 -2.99 -8.99
C ASN A 54 30.99 -2.47 -7.79
N VAL A 55 31.76 -3.35 -7.17
CA VAL A 55 32.66 -3.01 -6.07
C VAL A 55 34.00 -2.57 -6.64
N LYS A 56 34.58 -1.55 -6.04
CA LYS A 56 35.91 -1.05 -6.34
C LYS A 56 36.69 -0.95 -5.03
N ASP A 57 37.85 -1.60 -4.96
CA ASP A 57 38.72 -1.55 -3.80
C ASP A 57 39.38 -0.16 -3.70
N VAL A 58 39.38 0.39 -2.49
CA VAL A 58 39.92 1.71 -2.18
C VAL A 58 40.83 1.63 -0.96
N ASP A 59 41.92 2.40 -0.97
CA ASP A 59 42.77 2.53 0.19
C ASP A 59 41.97 3.20 1.33
N PRO A 60 41.90 2.58 2.53
CA PRO A 60 41.03 3.06 3.60
C PRO A 60 41.49 4.37 4.25
N THR A 61 42.73 4.80 4.00
CA THR A 61 43.31 6.03 4.58
C THR A 61 43.08 7.23 3.65
N THR A 62 43.20 7.02 2.35
CA THR A 62 43.13 8.07 1.31
C THR A 62 41.77 8.10 0.61
N GLY A 63 41.04 6.98 0.58
CA GLY A 63 39.82 6.79 -0.19
C GLY A 63 40.05 6.70 -1.70
N GLU A 64 41.31 6.61 -2.14
CA GLU A 64 41.67 6.49 -3.55
C GLU A 64 41.56 5.03 -4.03
N PRO A 65 41.15 4.78 -5.29
CA PRO A 65 41.07 3.42 -5.82
C PRO A 65 42.44 2.75 -5.89
N GLU A 66 42.53 1.49 -5.45
CA GLU A 66 43.78 0.71 -5.52
C GLU A 66 44.12 0.27 -6.96
N SER A 67 43.09 0.09 -7.80
CA SER A 67 43.21 -0.19 -9.22
C SER A 67 42.00 0.37 -9.99
N ASP A 68 41.95 0.19 -11.31
CA ASP A 68 40.77 0.50 -12.12
C ASP A 68 39.78 -0.65 -12.27
N ASP A 69 40.13 -1.82 -11.73
CA ASP A 69 39.30 -3.01 -11.81
C ASP A 69 38.10 -2.88 -10.88
N THR A 70 36.99 -3.47 -11.31
CA THR A 70 35.78 -3.62 -10.49
C THR A 70 35.25 -5.03 -10.64
N TYR A 71 34.54 -5.52 -9.64
CA TYR A 71 33.84 -6.81 -9.71
C TYR A 71 32.36 -6.65 -9.35
N GLU A 72 31.52 -7.46 -9.97
CA GLU A 72 30.08 -7.48 -9.70
C GLU A 72 29.80 -8.14 -8.36
N ASP A 73 28.90 -7.54 -7.60
CA ASP A 73 28.36 -8.09 -6.36
C ASP A 73 26.87 -7.73 -6.22
N SER A 74 26.19 -8.43 -5.32
CA SER A 74 24.76 -8.21 -5.07
C SER A 74 24.39 -8.39 -3.60
N TYR A 75 23.33 -7.69 -3.20
CA TYR A 75 22.78 -7.76 -1.86
C TYR A 75 21.25 -7.87 -1.94
N VAL A 76 20.69 -8.95 -1.39
CA VAL A 76 19.25 -9.19 -1.35
C VAL A 76 18.61 -8.28 -0.29
N LEU A 77 17.52 -7.62 -0.67
CA LEU A 77 16.73 -6.76 0.21
C LEU A 77 15.43 -7.46 0.61
N GLU A 78 14.69 -6.85 1.52
CA GLU A 78 13.33 -7.29 1.84
C GLU A 78 12.41 -7.13 0.62
N GLU A 79 11.39 -7.99 0.54
CA GLU A 79 10.38 -7.91 -0.51
C GLU A 79 9.62 -6.58 -0.40
N LEU A 80 9.37 -5.96 -1.56
CA LEU A 80 8.51 -4.80 -1.66
C LEU A 80 7.08 -5.28 -1.94
N GLU A 81 6.15 -4.92 -1.07
CA GLU A 81 4.72 -5.16 -1.30
C GLU A 81 4.03 -3.87 -1.74
N LEU A 82 3.32 -3.93 -2.86
CA LEU A 82 2.42 -2.89 -3.34
C LEU A 82 0.99 -3.34 -3.09
N THR A 83 0.25 -2.54 -2.33
CA THR A 83 -1.12 -2.82 -1.90
C THR A 83 -2.10 -1.80 -2.50
N VAL A 84 -3.40 -2.07 -2.34
CA VAL A 84 -4.45 -1.11 -2.75
C VAL A 84 -4.32 0.22 -2.01
N GLY A 85 -3.93 0.19 -0.73
CA GLY A 85 -3.75 1.38 0.09
C GLY A 85 -2.68 2.33 -0.44
N ASP A 86 -1.65 1.82 -1.11
CA ASP A 86 -0.59 2.64 -1.74
C ASP A 86 -1.10 3.46 -2.94
N LEU A 87 -2.26 3.09 -3.49
CA LEU A 87 -2.89 3.73 -4.63
C LEU A 87 -4.05 4.63 -4.25
N VAL A 88 -4.36 4.75 -2.96
CA VAL A 88 -5.46 5.55 -2.42
C VAL A 88 -4.90 6.60 -1.47
N ALA A 89 -5.13 7.87 -1.80
CA ALA A 89 -4.85 8.97 -0.88
C ALA A 89 -6.05 9.18 0.07
N PRO A 90 -5.87 9.12 1.40
CA PRO A 90 -6.98 9.27 2.34
C PRO A 90 -7.50 10.72 2.36
N ILE A 91 -8.83 10.88 2.37
CA ILE A 91 -9.49 12.19 2.50
C ILE A 91 -10.63 12.14 3.52
N VAL A 92 -10.98 13.29 4.10
CA VAL A 92 -12.11 13.40 5.05
C VAL A 92 -13.21 14.24 4.46
N LYS A 93 -14.42 13.67 4.37
CA LYS A 93 -15.64 14.39 4.00
C LYS A 93 -16.32 14.97 5.24
N GLN A 94 -16.67 16.25 5.16
CA GLN A 94 -17.49 16.92 6.19
C GLN A 94 -18.98 16.52 6.11
N ASN A 95 -19.43 16.19 4.89
CA ASN A 95 -20.76 15.66 4.63
C ASN A 95 -20.61 14.48 3.67
N PHE A 96 -20.46 13.29 4.25
CA PHE A 96 -20.29 12.05 3.51
C PHE A 96 -21.56 11.69 2.73
N ALA A 97 -22.74 11.91 3.32
CA ALA A 97 -24.01 11.61 2.67
C ALA A 97 -24.17 12.36 1.33
N ALA A 98 -23.91 13.66 1.32
CA ALA A 98 -23.96 14.46 0.09
C ALA A 98 -22.92 14.00 -0.94
N SER A 99 -21.71 13.61 -0.51
CA SER A 99 -20.67 13.10 -1.42
C SER A 99 -21.07 11.74 -2.01
N TRP A 100 -21.69 10.88 -1.20
CA TRP A 100 -22.20 9.56 -1.61
C TRP A 100 -23.36 9.67 -2.60
N GLU A 101 -24.26 10.62 -2.39
CA GLU A 101 -25.37 10.93 -3.30
C GLU A 101 -24.88 11.56 -4.61
N ALA A 102 -23.80 12.36 -4.56
CA ALA A 102 -23.19 12.91 -5.77
C ALA A 102 -22.56 11.82 -6.68
N MET A 103 -22.28 10.63 -6.14
CA MET A 103 -21.87 9.44 -6.89
C MET A 103 -23.05 8.61 -7.41
N ASP A 104 -24.25 9.18 -7.51
CA ASP A 104 -25.39 8.47 -8.08
C ASP A 104 -25.11 8.02 -9.53
N GLY A 105 -25.54 6.80 -9.85
CA GLY A 105 -25.21 6.13 -11.12
C GLY A 105 -23.84 5.44 -11.17
N VAL A 106 -22.95 5.64 -10.19
CA VAL A 106 -21.73 4.83 -10.05
C VAL A 106 -22.11 3.44 -9.52
N LYS A 107 -21.57 2.39 -10.15
CA LYS A 107 -21.81 1.00 -9.73
C LYS A 107 -21.34 0.85 -8.27
N THR A 108 -22.26 0.46 -7.40
CA THR A 108 -21.91 0.09 -6.02
C THR A 108 -21.51 -1.38 -5.98
N VAL A 109 -20.33 -1.67 -5.45
CA VAL A 109 -19.91 -3.02 -5.08
C VAL A 109 -20.35 -3.24 -3.63
N ASP A 110 -20.99 -4.37 -3.34
CA ASP A 110 -21.57 -4.69 -2.04
C ASP A 110 -21.17 -6.13 -1.68
N GLU A 111 -20.32 -6.29 -0.67
CA GLU A 111 -19.73 -7.57 -0.28
C GLU A 111 -19.79 -7.75 1.24
N THR A 112 -19.81 -9.00 1.69
CA THR A 112 -19.83 -9.35 3.12
C THR A 112 -18.71 -10.31 3.46
N PHE A 113 -17.98 -10.00 4.53
CA PHE A 113 -16.83 -10.75 5.04
C PHE A 113 -17.02 -11.11 6.50
N THR A 114 -16.51 -12.27 6.92
CA THR A 114 -16.39 -12.63 8.34
C THR A 114 -14.92 -12.56 8.75
N LEU A 115 -14.61 -11.66 9.67
CA LEU A 115 -13.27 -11.42 10.19
C LEU A 115 -13.09 -12.26 11.45
N THR A 116 -12.25 -13.29 11.38
CA THR A 116 -12.01 -14.25 12.47
C THR A 116 -10.81 -13.89 13.34
N THR A 117 -9.90 -13.05 12.85
CA THR A 117 -8.67 -12.63 13.55
C THR A 117 -8.81 -11.32 14.31
N VAL A 118 -10.01 -10.71 14.28
CA VAL A 118 -10.30 -9.39 14.84
C VAL A 118 -11.46 -9.56 15.81
N THR A 119 -11.32 -9.05 17.04
CA THR A 119 -12.30 -9.32 18.13
C THR A 119 -13.10 -8.09 18.54
N THR A 120 -12.79 -6.92 17.99
CA THR A 120 -13.50 -5.67 18.29
C THR A 120 -13.89 -4.93 17.01
N LEU A 121 -15.02 -4.22 17.06
CA LEU A 121 -15.48 -3.40 15.93
C LEU A 121 -14.47 -2.31 15.56
N ALA A 122 -13.87 -1.66 16.57
CA ALA A 122 -12.90 -0.59 16.36
C ALA A 122 -11.62 -1.08 15.67
N GLU A 123 -11.12 -2.26 16.06
CA GLU A 123 -9.96 -2.87 15.40
C GLU A 123 -10.28 -3.28 13.96
N ALA A 124 -11.49 -3.81 13.70
CA ALA A 124 -11.92 -4.17 12.35
C ALA A 124 -11.98 -2.94 11.43
N ILE A 125 -12.62 -1.87 11.90
CA ILE A 125 -12.70 -0.60 11.18
C ILE A 125 -11.31 -0.05 10.87
N LYS A 126 -10.42 -0.05 11.88
CA LYS A 126 -9.04 0.45 11.72
C LYS A 126 -8.27 -0.35 10.67
N LYS A 127 -8.28 -1.68 10.76
CA LYS A 127 -7.59 -2.57 9.80
C LYS A 127 -8.08 -2.37 8.38
N VAL A 128 -9.39 -2.24 8.19
CA VAL A 128 -9.98 -2.05 6.86
C VAL A 128 -9.66 -0.67 6.29
N ALA A 129 -9.70 0.38 7.12
CA ALA A 129 -9.30 1.72 6.71
C ALA A 129 -7.83 1.77 6.28
N GLU A 130 -6.94 1.12 7.02
CA GLU A 130 -5.50 1.01 6.70
C GLU A 130 -5.28 0.22 5.41
N LEU A 131 -5.93 -0.95 5.25
CA LEU A 131 -5.81 -1.80 4.05
C LEU A 131 -6.25 -1.07 2.78
N LEU A 132 -7.32 -0.26 2.87
CA LEU A 132 -7.85 0.48 1.74
C LEU A 132 -7.17 1.84 1.52
N GLY A 133 -6.30 2.30 2.43
CA GLY A 133 -5.71 3.64 2.36
C GLY A 133 -6.73 4.78 2.51
N MET A 134 -7.85 4.53 3.20
CA MET A 134 -8.97 5.49 3.32
C MET A 134 -9.05 6.09 4.73
N ALA A 135 -9.58 7.31 4.83
CA ALA A 135 -9.80 7.96 6.13
C ALA A 135 -11.26 7.90 6.58
N PRO A 136 -11.52 7.73 7.89
CA PRO A 136 -12.86 7.80 8.43
C PRO A 136 -13.42 9.22 8.36
N CYS A 137 -14.66 9.32 7.91
CA CYS A 137 -15.42 10.56 7.84
C CYS A 137 -16.27 10.73 9.10
N GLU A 138 -16.56 11.97 9.47
CA GLU A 138 -17.54 12.31 10.52
C GLU A 138 -17.29 11.65 11.89
N ARG A 139 -16.02 11.29 12.20
CA ARG A 139 -15.62 10.53 13.40
C ARG A 139 -16.33 9.18 13.52
N SER A 140 -16.73 8.61 12.39
CA SER A 140 -17.46 7.35 12.31
C SER A 140 -16.62 6.13 12.71
N ASP A 141 -15.31 6.28 12.88
CA ASP A 141 -14.41 5.29 13.48
C ASP A 141 -14.61 5.11 15.01
N ARG A 142 -15.30 6.06 15.66
CA ARG A 142 -15.55 6.01 17.11
C ARG A 142 -16.75 5.13 17.44
N VAL A 143 -16.49 3.89 17.79
CA VAL A 143 -17.50 2.94 18.26
C VAL A 143 -17.91 3.28 19.70
N PRO A 144 -19.20 3.57 19.98
CA PRO A 144 -19.68 3.79 21.34
C PRO A 144 -19.58 2.53 22.20
N GLU A 145 -19.32 2.70 23.50
CA GLU A 145 -19.21 1.58 24.44
C GLU A 145 -20.50 0.73 24.48
N GLY A 146 -20.34 -0.59 24.56
CA GLY A 146 -21.44 -1.54 24.63
C GLY A 146 -22.18 -1.80 23.31
N LYS A 147 -21.78 -1.18 22.20
CA LYS A 147 -22.35 -1.47 20.88
C LYS A 147 -21.79 -2.76 20.29
N THR A 148 -22.67 -3.63 19.82
CA THR A 148 -22.35 -4.87 19.10
C THR A 148 -22.45 -4.72 17.58
N GLN A 149 -22.89 -3.55 17.10
CA GLN A 149 -22.95 -3.20 15.69
C GLN A 149 -22.61 -1.73 15.51
N HIS A 150 -21.98 -1.37 14.39
CA HIS A 150 -21.56 -0.01 14.09
C HIS A 150 -21.44 0.23 12.58
N SER A 151 -21.66 1.47 12.15
CA SER A 151 -21.49 1.87 10.75
C SER A 151 -20.39 2.92 10.64
N THR A 152 -19.49 2.74 9.68
CA THR A 152 -18.35 3.63 9.40
C THR A 152 -18.41 4.11 7.95
N MET A 153 -17.99 5.34 7.71
CA MET A 153 -17.88 5.92 6.38
C MET A 153 -16.41 6.23 6.14
N LEU A 154 -15.85 5.73 5.04
CA LEU A 154 -14.46 5.92 4.66
C LEU A 154 -14.40 6.67 3.32
N ALA A 155 -13.42 7.56 3.16
CA ALA A 155 -13.20 8.25 1.90
C ALA A 155 -11.72 8.27 1.50
N GLY A 156 -11.49 8.20 0.20
CA GLY A 156 -10.17 8.23 -0.42
C GLY A 156 -10.23 8.76 -1.84
N VAL A 157 -9.07 9.01 -2.43
CA VAL A 157 -8.90 9.35 -3.84
C VAL A 157 -7.95 8.32 -4.44
N PHE A 158 -8.48 7.46 -5.29
CA PHE A 158 -7.70 6.49 -6.04
C PHE A 158 -6.84 7.20 -7.10
N ARG A 159 -5.73 6.55 -7.50
CA ARG A 159 -4.82 7.03 -8.55
C ARG A 159 -5.59 7.57 -9.76
N GLY A 160 -5.13 8.68 -10.32
CA GLY A 160 -5.83 9.38 -11.41
C GLY A 160 -6.88 10.40 -10.94
N GLY A 161 -7.08 10.55 -9.63
CA GLY A 161 -7.96 11.57 -9.07
C GLY A 161 -9.42 11.12 -8.93
N PHE A 162 -9.67 9.82 -9.00
CA PHE A 162 -11.01 9.26 -8.84
C PHE A 162 -11.35 9.16 -7.36
N GLU A 163 -12.39 9.88 -6.95
CA GLU A 163 -12.89 9.73 -5.59
C GLU A 163 -13.50 8.34 -5.39
N VAL A 164 -13.20 7.74 -4.24
CA VAL A 164 -13.74 6.46 -3.82
C VAL A 164 -14.31 6.63 -2.42
N LEU A 165 -15.55 6.16 -2.21
CA LEU A 165 -16.24 6.22 -0.93
C LEU A 165 -16.62 4.81 -0.52
N ALA A 166 -16.51 4.51 0.77
CA ALA A 166 -16.95 3.24 1.32
C ALA A 166 -17.84 3.41 2.55
N ARG A 167 -18.84 2.54 2.69
CA ARG A 167 -19.63 2.36 3.91
C ARG A 167 -19.36 0.97 4.46
N LEU A 168 -18.93 0.91 5.71
CA LEU A 168 -18.76 -0.33 6.46
C LEU A 168 -19.90 -0.48 7.44
N ASN A 169 -20.55 -1.64 7.47
CA ASN A 169 -21.47 -2.06 8.52
C ASN A 169 -20.85 -3.27 9.22
N VAL A 170 -20.40 -3.10 10.45
CA VAL A 170 -19.71 -4.13 11.23
C VAL A 170 -20.59 -4.59 12.39
N ALA A 171 -20.58 -5.89 12.68
CA ALA A 171 -21.32 -6.49 13.79
C ALA A 171 -20.55 -7.65 14.42
N ILE A 172 -20.57 -7.74 15.74
CA ILE A 172 -19.98 -8.88 16.48
C ILE A 172 -20.99 -10.03 16.49
N ASP A 173 -20.56 -11.20 16.05
CA ASP A 173 -21.34 -12.43 16.19
C ASP A 173 -21.49 -12.79 17.68
N PRO A 174 -22.72 -13.00 18.18
CA PRO A 174 -22.93 -13.26 19.60
C PRO A 174 -22.40 -14.63 20.05
N VAL A 175 -22.27 -15.59 19.13
CA VAL A 175 -21.88 -16.98 19.38
C VAL A 175 -20.36 -17.12 19.45
N ASP A 176 -19.66 -16.77 18.37
CA ASP A 176 -18.22 -17.03 18.24
C ASP A 176 -17.33 -15.78 18.39
N LYS A 177 -17.95 -14.60 18.55
CA LYS A 177 -17.28 -13.30 18.68
C LYS A 177 -16.49 -12.86 17.45
N SER A 178 -16.66 -13.50 16.30
CA SER A 178 -16.16 -13.00 15.02
C SER A 178 -16.83 -11.67 14.66
N VAL A 179 -16.18 -10.87 13.80
CA VAL A 179 -16.78 -9.63 13.30
C VAL A 179 -17.28 -9.87 11.88
N ASN A 180 -18.59 -9.80 11.69
CA ASN A 180 -19.19 -9.74 10.36
C ASN A 180 -19.15 -8.30 9.84
N MET A 181 -18.66 -8.12 8.62
CA MET A 181 -18.52 -6.83 7.97
C MET A 181 -19.19 -6.87 6.61
N ASN A 182 -20.16 -6.00 6.41
CA ASN A 182 -20.65 -5.65 5.09
C ASN A 182 -19.96 -4.35 4.63
N ILE A 183 -19.45 -4.33 3.40
CA ILE A 183 -18.78 -3.18 2.80
C ILE A 183 -19.44 -2.83 1.48
N LEU A 184 -19.81 -1.55 1.34
CA LEU A 184 -20.26 -0.96 0.08
C LEU A 184 -19.21 0.02 -0.40
N VAL A 185 -18.79 -0.07 -1.66
CA VAL A 185 -17.82 0.83 -2.29
C VAL A 185 -18.43 1.47 -3.53
N ARG A 186 -18.20 2.78 -3.70
CA ARG A 186 -18.50 3.57 -4.90
C ARG A 186 -17.26 4.30 -5.36
#